data_AF-A0A7Y0SIA6-F1
#
_entry.id   AF-A0A7Y0SIA6-F1
#
_cell.length_a   1.000
_cell.length_b   1.000
_cell.length_c   1.000
_cell.angle_alpha   90.00
_cell.angle_beta   90.00
_cell.angle_gamma   90.00
#
_symmetry.space_group_name_H-M   'P 1'
#
loop_
_entity.id
_entity.type
_entity.pdbx_description
1 polymer ?
#
loop_
_entity_poly.entity_id
_entity_poly.type
_entity_poly.pdbx_seq_one_letter_code
_entity_poly.pdbx_strand_id
1 'polypeptide(L)'
;PNILSIIDDASSLSDSQKAIKYIEGNIEKDITLEGLAAHMSMSIATLKRRLAADDLSFSQILKVKRINFAATQLRKSEKSIT
;
A
#
# COMPACT_ATOMS: atom_id res chain seq x y z
N PRO A 1 -29.47 -12.96 9.63
CA PRO A 1 -28.05 -12.51 9.62
C PRO A 1 -27.50 -12.52 8.19
N ASN A 2 -27.25 -11.35 7.62
CA ASN A 2 -26.80 -11.20 6.23
C ASN A 2 -25.26 -11.32 6.17
N ILE A 3 -24.74 -12.46 5.72
CA ILE A 3 -23.28 -12.71 5.64
C ILE A 3 -22.57 -11.64 4.79
N LEU A 4 -23.27 -11.05 3.81
CA LEU A 4 -22.73 -9.95 3.02
C LEU A 4 -22.47 -8.67 3.85
N SER A 5 -23.28 -8.41 4.88
CA SER A 5 -23.05 -7.28 5.80
C SER A 5 -21.85 -7.53 6.72
N ILE A 6 -21.62 -8.79 7.12
CA ILE A 6 -20.46 -9.17 7.94
C ILE A 6 -19.17 -9.09 7.11
N ILE A 7 -19.24 -9.46 5.82
CA ILE A 7 -18.14 -9.26 4.88
C ILE A 7 -17.95 -7.77 4.60
N ASP A 8 -19.01 -6.97 4.43
CA ASP A 8 -18.91 -5.52 4.19
C ASP A 8 -18.22 -4.80 5.37
N ASP A 9 -18.66 -5.06 6.60
CA ASP A 9 -18.06 -4.56 7.84
C ASP A 9 -16.62 -5.04 8.04
N ALA A 10 -16.27 -6.26 7.59
CA ALA A 10 -14.91 -6.79 7.61
C ALA A 10 -14.08 -6.41 6.36
N SER A 11 -14.70 -5.87 5.31
CA SER A 11 -14.07 -5.55 4.01
C SER A 11 -13.70 -4.09 3.87
N SER A 12 -14.19 -3.23 4.76
CA SER A 12 -13.76 -1.84 4.85
C SER A 12 -12.29 -1.81 5.27
N LEU A 13 -11.41 -1.83 4.28
CA LEU A 13 -9.98 -1.66 4.50
C LEU A 13 -9.75 -0.37 5.29
N SER A 14 -8.96 -0.46 6.36
CA SER A 14 -8.42 0.72 7.04
C SER A 14 -7.70 1.62 6.04
N ASP A 15 -7.53 2.89 6.37
CA ASP A 15 -6.87 3.83 5.48
C ASP A 15 -5.44 3.40 5.16
N SER A 16 -4.73 2.81 6.12
CA SER A 16 -3.41 2.22 5.91
C SER A 16 -3.44 1.02 4.96
N GLN A 17 -4.43 0.13 5.08
CA GLN A 17 -4.59 -0.99 4.16
C GLN A 17 -4.95 -0.52 2.73
N LYS A 18 -5.78 0.53 2.60
CA LYS A 18 -6.07 1.16 1.30
C LYS A 18 -4.80 1.74 0.68
N ALA A 19 -3.98 2.42 1.48
CA ALA A 19 -2.69 2.96 1.03
C ALA A 19 -1.73 1.86 0.56
N ILE A 20 -1.61 0.78 1.33
CA ILE A 20 -0.78 -0.38 0.97
C ILE A 20 -1.26 -0.99 -0.36
N LYS A 21 -2.57 -1.21 -0.50
CA LYS A 21 -3.16 -1.78 -1.72
C LYS A 21 -2.90 -0.90 -2.96
N TYR A 22 -3.03 0.41 -2.81
CA TYR A 22 -2.71 1.35 -3.89
C TYR A 22 -1.23 1.27 -4.31
N ILE A 23 -0.33 1.22 -3.32
CA ILE A 23 1.12 1.10 -3.56
C ILE A 23 1.45 -0.21 -4.27
N GLU A 24 0.86 -1.33 -3.85
CA GLU A 24 1.06 -2.63 -4.49
C GLU A 24 0.58 -2.65 -5.95
N GLY A 25 -0.59 -2.09 -6.22
CA GLY A 25 -1.15 -2.01 -7.58
C GLY A 25 -0.39 -1.07 -8.53
N ASN A 26 0.50 -0.23 -8.00
CA ASN A 26 1.29 0.73 -8.78
C ASN A 26 2.79 0.59 -8.55
N ILE A 27 3.27 -0.54 -8.01
CA ILE A 27 4.65 -0.70 -7.52
C ILE A 27 5.73 -0.49 -8.59
N GLU A 28 5.38 -0.69 -9.87
CA GLU A 28 6.24 -0.50 -11.04
C GLU A 28 6.29 0.96 -11.53
N LYS A 29 5.39 1.83 -11.05
CA LYS A 29 5.31 3.24 -11.42
C LYS A 29 6.03 4.13 -10.40
N ASP A 30 6.22 5.39 -10.77
CA ASP A 30 6.61 6.39 -9.79
C ASP A 30 5.40 6.72 -8.90
N ILE A 31 5.53 6.41 -7.61
CA ILE A 31 4.49 6.63 -6.61
C ILE A 31 4.96 7.74 -5.69
N THR A 32 4.17 8.80 -5.64
CA THR A 32 4.40 9.94 -4.75
C THR A 32 3.38 9.95 -3.61
N LEU A 33 3.74 10.63 -2.52
CA LEU A 33 2.85 10.77 -1.38
C LEU A 33 1.62 11.64 -1.74
N GLU A 34 1.83 12.64 -2.59
CA GLU A 34 0.83 13.52 -3.18
C GLU A 34 -0.19 12.72 -3.99
N GLY A 35 0.28 11.81 -4.85
CA GLY A 35 -0.59 10.97 -5.68
C GLY A 35 -1.45 10.03 -4.85
N LEU A 36 -0.88 9.44 -3.79
CA LEU A 36 -1.63 8.61 -2.86
C LEU A 36 -2.66 9.43 -2.06
N ALA A 37 -2.29 10.62 -1.59
CA ALA A 37 -3.19 11.51 -0.86
C ALA A 37 -4.38 11.94 -1.73
N ALA A 38 -4.12 12.29 -3.00
CA ALA A 38 -5.14 12.60 -3.98
C ALA A 38 -6.06 11.41 -4.26
N HIS A 39 -5.52 10.19 -4.40
CA HIS A 39 -6.30 8.98 -4.59
C HIS A 39 -7.25 8.67 -3.42
N MET A 40 -6.81 8.99 -2.20
CA MET A 40 -7.58 8.78 -0.98
C MET A 40 -8.45 9.97 -0.58
N SER A 41 -8.54 11.00 -1.43
CA SER A 41 -9.32 12.23 -1.18
C SER A 41 -9.00 12.88 0.16
N MET A 42 -7.72 12.90 0.56
CA MET A 42 -7.29 13.48 1.83
C MET A 42 -6.05 14.36 1.68
N SER A 43 -5.86 15.28 2.63
CA SER A 43 -4.63 16.06 2.69
C SER A 43 -3.43 15.17 3.03
N ILE A 44 -2.24 15.55 2.57
CA ILE A 44 -0.99 14.85 2.89
C ILE A 44 -0.77 14.75 4.41
N ALA A 45 -1.12 15.82 5.16
CA ALA A 45 -1.00 15.84 6.61
C ALA A 45 -1.94 14.82 7.27
N THR A 46 -3.19 14.72 6.77
CA THR A 46 -4.16 13.72 7.25
C THR A 46 -3.69 12.31 6.93
N LEU A 47 -3.19 12.07 5.71
CA LEU A 47 -2.65 10.77 5.31
C LEU A 47 -1.49 10.35 6.20
N LYS A 48 -0.50 11.22 6.42
CA LYS A 48 0.63 10.94 7.32
C LYS A 48 0.16 10.58 8.73
N ARG A 49 -0.82 11.32 9.28
CA ARG A 49 -1.38 11.04 10.61
C ARG A 49 -2.09 9.69 10.66
N ARG A 50 -2.88 9.35 9.64
CA ARG A 50 -3.60 8.06 9.56
C ARG A 50 -2.63 6.88 9.44
N LEU A 51 -1.58 6.99 8.63
CA LEU A 51 -0.54 5.98 8.55
C LEU A 51 0.21 5.84 9.89
N ALA A 52 0.56 6.97 10.52
CA ALA A 52 1.26 6.95 11.79
C ALA A 52 0.43 6.38 12.95
N ALA A 53 -0.91 6.44 12.87
CA ALA A 53 -1.79 5.80 13.86
C ALA A 53 -1.61 4.28 13.88
N ASP A 54 -1.18 3.69 12.77
CA ASP A 54 -0.87 2.26 12.64
C ASP A 54 0.65 1.97 12.68
N ASP A 55 1.47 2.92 13.15
CA ASP A 55 2.94 2.85 13.17
C ASP A 55 3.57 2.67 11.77
N LEU A 56 2.91 3.23 10.74
CA LEU A 56 3.37 3.16 9.35
C LEU A 56 3.78 4.53 8.82
N SER A 57 4.72 4.52 7.86
CA SER A 57 4.98 5.67 7.00
C SER A 57 4.98 5.26 5.54
N PHE A 58 4.63 6.21 4.67
CA PHE A 58 4.62 6.01 3.22
C PHE A 58 5.95 5.46 2.69
N SER A 59 7.07 6.08 3.09
CA SER A 59 8.40 5.67 2.63
C SER A 59 8.78 4.27 3.11
N GLN A 60 8.43 3.90 4.34
CA GLN A 60 8.64 2.54 4.85
C GLN A 60 7.82 1.52 4.05
N ILE A 61 6.53 1.77 3.85
CA ILE A 61 5.65 0.89 3.06
C ILE A 61 6.20 0.72 1.64
N LEU A 62 6.51 1.82 0.95
CA LEU A 62 7.00 1.79 -0.42
C LEU A 62 8.32 1.02 -0.53
N LYS A 63 9.26 1.25 0.40
CA LYS A 63 10.55 0.55 0.44
C LYS A 63 10.37 -0.96 0.60
N VAL A 64 9.59 -1.39 1.59
CA VAL A 64 9.35 -2.82 1.85
C VAL A 64 8.67 -3.48 0.65
N LYS A 65 7.65 -2.85 0.06
CA LYS A 65 6.95 -3.40 -1.10
C LYS A 65 7.85 -3.48 -2.34
N ARG A 66 8.71 -2.49 -2.59
CA ARG A 66 9.67 -2.53 -3.72
C ARG A 66 10.70 -3.65 -3.55
N ILE A 67 11.23 -3.85 -2.34
CA ILE A 67 12.15 -4.95 -2.05
C ILE A 67 11.46 -6.30 -2.29
N ASN A 68 10.25 -6.49 -1.78
CA ASN A 68 9.50 -7.73 -1.96
C ASN A 68 9.14 -7.99 -3.44
N PHE A 69 8.78 -6.93 -4.17
CA PHE A 69 8.52 -7.01 -5.60
C PHE A 69 9.79 -7.42 -6.35
N ALA A 70 10.93 -6.76 -6.10
CA ALA A 70 12.21 -7.11 -6.70
C ALA A 70 12.63 -8.55 -6.36
N ALA A 71 12.52 -8.98 -5.09
CA ALA A 71 12.79 -10.34 -4.67
C ALA A 71 11.89 -11.38 -5.36
N THR A 72 10.64 -11.02 -5.66
CA THR A 72 9.72 -11.86 -6.42
C THR A 72 10.12 -11.93 -7.90
N GLN A 73 10.52 -10.79 -8.50
CA GLN A 73 11.03 -10.75 -9.88
C GLN A 73 12.32 -11.55 -10.04
N LEU A 74 13.24 -11.46 -9.08
CA LEU A 74 14.47 -12.26 -9.05
C LEU A 74 14.16 -13.76 -8.99
N ARG A 75 13.26 -14.17 -8.10
CA ARG A 75 12.81 -15.57 -8.02
C ARG A 75 12.15 -16.07 -9.30
N LYS A 76 11.33 -15.23 -9.94
CA LYS A 76 10.63 -15.59 -11.19
C LYS A 76 11.55 -15.62 -12.41
N SER A 77 12.62 -14.85 -12.42
CA SER A 77 13.41 -14.64 -13.63
C SER A 77 14.56 -15.63 -13.83
N GLU A 78 14.85 -16.53 -12.86
CA GLU A 78 16.08 -17.37 -12.84
C GLU A 78 17.38 -16.58 -13.12
N LYS A 79 17.34 -15.25 -13.08
CA LYS A 79 18.49 -14.41 -13.35
C LYS A 79 19.30 -14.29 -12.08
N SER A 80 20.40 -15.04 -12.05
CA SER A 80 21.51 -14.84 -11.13
C SER A 80 21.87 -13.35 -11.09
N ILE A 81 21.93 -12.78 -9.87
CA ILE A 81 22.49 -11.45 -9.66
C ILE A 81 24.02 -11.63 -9.77
N THR A 82 24.56 -11.46 -10.98
CA THR A 82 26.01 -11.45 -11.22
C THR A 82 26.44 -10.04 -11.57
#